data_AF-X0VMR9-F1
#
_entry.id   AF-X0VMR9-F1
#
_cell.length_a   1.000
_cell.length_b   1.000
_cell.length_c   1.000
_cell.angle_alpha   90.00
_cell.angle_beta   90.00
_cell.angle_gamma   90.00
#
_symmetry.space_group_name_H-M   'P 1'
#
loop_
_entity.id
_entity.type
_entity.pdbx_description
1 polymer ?
#
loop_
_entity_poly.entity_id
_entity_poly.type
_entity_poly.pdbx_seq_one_letter_code
_entity_poly.pdbx_strand_id
1 'polypeptide(L)'
;CGGRVAVVGNVDCTEVLTHGSPDQVVEAVKETIAKASPGGGHILASSNSIHPAVKPDNYRAMVEAGRRFGAYPLDEAMVAEYRARSYIAPYLDASP
;
A
#
# COMPACT_ATOMS: atom_id res chain seq x y z
N CYS A 1 -10.39 7.47 -12.99
CA CYS A 1 -10.16 7.04 -14.38
C CYS A 1 -11.22 6.00 -14.75
N GLY A 2 -12.04 6.23 -15.77
CA GLY A 2 -13.25 5.42 -16.05
C GLY A 2 -12.98 4.05 -16.69
N GLY A 3 -12.32 3.13 -15.98
CA GLY A 3 -12.20 1.70 -16.33
C GLY A 3 -11.35 1.36 -17.57
N ARG A 4 -10.75 2.36 -18.23
CA ARG A 4 -9.99 2.20 -19.48
C ARG A 4 -8.47 2.27 -19.30
N VAL A 5 -8.01 2.48 -18.08
CA VAL A 5 -6.59 2.67 -17.75
C VAL A 5 -6.31 1.88 -16.48
N ALA A 6 -5.24 1.09 -16.51
CA ALA A 6 -4.73 0.44 -15.31
C ALA A 6 -3.90 1.45 -14.49
N VAL A 7 -4.09 1.46 -13.17
CA VAL A 7 -3.30 2.27 -12.25
C VAL A 7 -2.18 1.40 -11.68
N VAL A 8 -0.97 1.93 -11.58
CA VAL A 8 0.19 1.27 -11.00
C VAL A 8 0.72 2.13 -9.85
N GLY A 9 0.87 1.57 -8.64
CA GLY A 9 1.32 2.31 -7.45
C GLY A 9 0.72 1.77 -6.14
N ASN A 10 0.82 2.43 -4.99
CA ASN A 10 1.74 3.50 -4.61
C ASN A 10 2.15 3.37 -3.12
N VAL A 11 2.82 2.27 -2.76
CA VAL A 11 3.35 2.11 -1.39
C VAL A 11 4.53 3.05 -1.20
N ASP A 12 4.49 3.86 -0.14
CA ASP A 12 5.50 4.88 0.17
C ASP A 12 6.91 4.27 0.40
N CYS A 13 7.87 4.71 -0.41
CA CYS A 13 9.27 4.27 -0.33
C CYS A 13 10.11 5.07 0.67
N THR A 14 9.72 6.30 0.96
CA THR A 14 10.50 7.27 1.73
C THR A 14 10.41 7.00 3.22
N GLU A 15 9.20 6.76 3.73
CA GLU A 15 8.97 6.58 5.17
C GLU A 15 8.56 5.15 5.53
N VAL A 16 7.59 4.57 4.83
CA VAL A 16 7.02 3.27 5.21
C VAL A 16 7.99 2.12 4.92
N LEU A 17 8.56 2.06 3.71
CA LEU A 17 9.49 0.99 3.35
C LEU A 17 10.91 1.18 3.93
N THR A 18 11.32 2.42 4.21
CA THR A 18 12.67 2.73 4.73
C THR A 18 12.69 2.71 6.27
N HIS A 19 11.76 3.39 6.93
CA HIS A 19 11.79 3.58 8.39
C HIS A 19 10.74 2.76 9.14
N GLY A 20 9.60 2.45 8.51
CA GLY A 20 8.49 1.73 9.14
C GLY A 20 8.80 0.29 9.57
N SER A 21 7.89 -0.28 10.36
CA SER A 21 7.86 -1.70 10.71
C SER A 21 7.13 -2.53 9.64
N PRO A 22 7.37 -3.85 9.56
CA PRO A 22 6.63 -4.73 8.66
C PRO A 22 5.10 -4.62 8.81
N ASP A 23 4.61 -4.43 10.04
CA ASP A 23 3.18 -4.26 10.30
C ASP A 23 2.65 -2.94 9.70
N GLN A 24 3.41 -1.85 9.81
CA GLN A 24 3.05 -0.57 9.17
C GLN A 24 3.02 -0.68 7.65
N VAL A 25 3.93 -1.47 7.06
CA VAL A 25 3.92 -1.77 5.62
C VAL A 25 2.65 -2.54 5.23
N VAL A 26 2.26 -3.54 6.01
CA VAL A 26 1.02 -4.32 5.78
C VAL A 26 -0.20 -3.41 5.82
N GLU A 27 -0.30 -2.50 6.79
CA GLU A 27 -1.41 -1.54 6.89
C GLU A 27 -1.45 -0.60 5.70
N ALA A 28 -0.30 -0.07 5.25
CA ALA A 28 -0.23 0.78 4.07
C ALA A 28 -0.64 0.03 2.79
N VAL A 29 -0.27 -1.25 2.65
CA VAL A 29 -0.68 -2.10 1.53
C VAL A 29 -2.19 -2.33 1.54
N LYS A 30 -2.78 -2.66 2.69
CA LYS A 30 -4.25 -2.83 2.81
C LYS A 30 -4.99 -1.56 2.42
N GLU A 31 -4.52 -0.40 2.89
CA GLU A 31 -5.10 0.89 2.52
C GLU A 31 -5.00 1.17 1.01
N THR A 32 -3.83 0.92 0.43
CA THR A 32 -3.62 1.08 -1.02
C THR A 32 -4.57 0.17 -1.80
N ILE A 33 -4.71 -1.08 -1.37
CA ILE A 33 -5.61 -2.05 -2.01
C ILE A 33 -7.06 -1.58 -1.88
N ALA A 34 -7.51 -1.20 -0.68
CA ALA A 34 -8.88 -0.76 -0.41
C ALA A 34 -9.29 0.48 -1.20
N LYS A 35 -8.35 1.40 -1.47
CA LYS A 35 -8.62 2.64 -2.19
C LYS A 35 -8.52 2.48 -3.71
N ALA A 36 -7.52 1.73 -4.19
CA ALA A 36 -7.18 1.70 -5.61
C ALA A 36 -7.60 0.42 -6.35
N SER A 37 -7.78 -0.71 -5.64
CA SER A 37 -8.09 -2.02 -6.26
C SER A 37 -9.59 -2.39 -6.40
N PRO A 38 -10.58 -1.72 -5.77
CA PRO A 38 -11.98 -2.06 -6.01
C PRO A 38 -12.36 -1.93 -7.49
N GLY A 39 -12.93 -2.98 -8.07
CA GLY A 39 -13.31 -3.02 -9.48
C GLY A 39 -12.20 -3.45 -10.45
N GLY A 40 -11.01 -3.79 -9.97
CA GLY A 40 -9.90 -4.26 -10.83
C GLY A 40 -9.09 -3.13 -11.45
N GLY A 41 -8.10 -3.51 -12.27
CA GLY A 41 -7.28 -2.54 -13.02
C GLY A 41 -6.21 -1.83 -12.18
N HIS A 42 -5.81 -2.39 -11.04
CA HIS A 42 -4.73 -1.86 -10.21
C HIS A 42 -3.59 -2.87 -10.09
N ILE A 43 -2.36 -2.39 -10.32
CA ILE A 43 -1.12 -3.14 -10.10
C ILE A 43 -0.42 -2.52 -8.89
N LEU A 44 -0.36 -3.27 -7.80
CA LEU A 44 0.36 -2.84 -6.60
C LEU A 44 1.85 -2.69 -6.93
N ALA A 45 2.36 -1.47 -6.75
CA ALA A 45 3.78 -1.18 -6.95
C ALA A 45 4.27 -0.19 -5.89
N SER A 46 5.59 -0.14 -5.74
CA SER A 46 6.27 0.88 -4.96
C SER A 46 6.11 2.25 -5.62
N SER A 47 6.12 3.31 -4.81
CA SER A 47 5.98 4.68 -5.30
C SER A 47 7.15 5.16 -6.16
N ASN A 48 8.31 4.54 -5.96
CA ASN A 48 9.53 4.78 -6.70
C ASN A 48 10.36 3.48 -6.77
N SER A 49 11.56 3.54 -7.33
CA SER A 49 12.55 2.47 -7.32
C SER A 49 12.85 2.02 -5.89
N ILE A 50 12.98 0.71 -5.69
CA ILE A 50 13.48 0.15 -4.42
C ILE A 50 14.96 0.51 -4.31
N HIS A 51 15.26 1.51 -3.48
CA HIS A 51 16.61 2.02 -3.26
C HIS A 51 17.25 1.34 -2.03
N PRO A 52 18.57 1.43 -1.84
CA PRO A 52 19.29 0.69 -0.78
C PRO A 52 18.86 0.99 0.66
N ALA A 53 18.11 2.06 0.91
CA ALA A 53 17.60 2.37 2.24
C ALA A 53 16.32 1.59 2.59
N VAL A 54 15.65 0.99 1.59
CA VAL A 54 14.50 0.12 1.84
C VAL A 54 14.96 -1.13 2.58
N LYS A 55 14.32 -1.41 3.72
CA LYS A 55 14.61 -2.62 4.49
C LYS A 55 14.11 -3.85 3.72
N PRO A 56 14.94 -4.90 3.53
CA PRO A 56 14.52 -6.12 2.84
C PRO A 56 13.29 -6.78 3.46
N ASP A 57 13.16 -6.73 4.79
CA ASP A 57 12.02 -7.30 5.52
C ASP A 57 10.72 -6.53 5.22
N ASN A 58 10.81 -5.21 5.09
CA ASN A 58 9.67 -4.36 4.71
C ASN A 58 9.24 -4.65 3.27
N TYR A 59 10.20 -4.82 2.36
CA TYR A 59 9.88 -5.21 0.98
C TYR A 59 9.22 -6.59 0.91
N ARG A 60 9.71 -7.57 1.68
CA ARG A 60 9.08 -8.89 1.78
C ARG A 60 7.65 -8.79 2.32
N ALA A 61 7.45 -8.02 3.39
CA ALA A 61 6.12 -7.79 3.97
C ALA A 61 5.16 -7.15 2.96
N MET A 62 5.63 -6.21 2.14
CA MET A 62 4.85 -5.60 1.06
C MET A 62 4.36 -6.65 0.05
N VAL A 63 5.27 -7.52 -0.42
CA VAL A 63 4.95 -8.57 -1.41
C VAL A 63 3.99 -9.61 -0.82
N GLU A 64 4.23 -10.04 0.42
CA GLU A 64 3.37 -11.00 1.11
C GLU A 64 1.97 -10.43 1.37
N ALA A 65 1.89 -9.19 1.84
CA ALA A 65 0.62 -8.48 2.03
C ALA A 65 -0.13 -8.32 0.72
N GLY A 66 0.56 -7.93 -0.36
CA GLY A 66 -0.05 -7.80 -1.69
C GLY A 66 -0.65 -9.11 -2.19
N ARG A 67 0.06 -10.22 -2.00
CA ARG A 67 -0.45 -11.57 -2.35
C ARG A 67 -1.63 -12.00 -1.49
N ARG A 68 -1.62 -11.66 -0.20
CA ARG A 68 -2.65 -12.07 0.76
C ARG A 68 -3.94 -11.27 0.62
N PHE A 69 -3.85 -9.96 0.43
CA PHE A 69 -5.00 -9.04 0.45
C PHE A 69 -5.41 -8.55 -0.96
N GLY A 70 -4.58 -8.73 -1.97
CA GLY A 70 -4.84 -8.30 -3.35
C GLY A 70 -5.49 -9.36 -4.24
N ALA A 71 -5.79 -10.55 -3.73
CA ALA A 71 -6.48 -11.59 -4.47
C ALA A 71 -7.98 -11.28 -4.58
N TYR A 72 -8.55 -11.41 -5.78
CA TYR A 72 -9.98 -11.24 -5.99
C TYR A 72 -10.76 -12.54 -5.70
N PRO A 73 -11.98 -12.46 -5.17
CA PRO A 73 -12.70 -11.25 -4.76
C PRO A 73 -12.06 -10.61 -3.52
N LEU A 74 -12.01 -9.27 -3.49
CA LEU A 74 -11.48 -8.53 -2.35
C LEU A 74 -12.43 -8.68 -1.15
N ASP A 75 -11.87 -8.70 0.05
CA ASP A 75 -12.65 -8.66 1.29
C ASP A 75 -13.33 -7.29 1.46
N GLU A 76 -14.67 -7.28 1.37
CA GLU A 76 -15.50 -6.08 1.44
C GLU A 76 -15.40 -5.36 2.79
N ALA A 77 -15.22 -6.09 3.90
CA ALA A 77 -15.10 -5.52 5.23
C ALA A 77 -13.77 -4.75 5.36
N MET A 78 -12.69 -5.36 4.86
CA MET A 78 -11.37 -4.73 4.79
C MET A 78 -11.38 -3.51 3.86
N VAL A 79 -12.03 -3.60 2.69
CA VAL A 79 -12.17 -2.43 1.81
C VAL A 79 -12.93 -1.29 2.50
N ALA A 80 -14.03 -1.58 3.19
CA ALA A 80 -14.83 -0.57 3.88
C ALA A 80 -14.05 0.13 5.01
N GLU A 81 -13.32 -0.64 5.82
CA GLU A 81 -12.53 -0.13 6.93
C GLU A 81 -11.37 0.76 6.46
N TYR A 82 -10.58 0.27 5.49
CA TYR A 82 -9.34 0.93 5.10
C TYR A 82 -9.54 2.06 4.08
N ARG A 83 -10.71 2.15 3.43
CA ARG A 83 -11.03 3.28 2.55
C ARG A 83 -11.02 4.62 3.29
N ALA A 84 -11.36 4.64 4.57
CA ALA A 84 -11.38 5.83 5.41
C ALA A 84 -10.08 6.05 6.22
N ARG A 85 -9.19 5.05 6.26
CA ARG A 85 -7.90 5.16 6.98
C ARG A 85 -6.90 6.02 6.21
N SER A 86 -5.91 6.51 6.93
CA SER A 86 -4.76 7.24 6.39
C SER A 86 -3.52 6.83 7.18
N TYR A 87 -2.76 5.87 6.67
CA TYR A 87 -1.52 5.39 7.27
C TYR A 87 -0.47 6.50 7.34
N ILE A 88 -0.58 7.53 6.50
CA ILE A 88 0.36 8.64 6.45
C ILE A 88 0.09 9.72 7.51
N ALA A 89 -1.08 9.70 8.17
CA ALA A 89 -1.46 10.72 9.15
C ALA A 89 -0.40 10.96 10.25
N PRO A 90 0.22 9.93 10.86
CA PRO A 90 1.28 10.13 11.86
C PRO A 90 2.55 10.80 11.33
N TYR A 91 2.76 10.77 10.01
CA TYR A 91 3.95 11.35 9.36
C TYR A 91 3.70 12.78 8.86
N LEU A 92 2.43 13.18 8.66
CA LEU A 92 2.07 14.54 8.24
C LEU A 92 2.32 15.56 9.37
N ASP A 93 2.17 15.14 10.62
CA ASP A 93 2.43 15.98 11.80
C ASP A 93 3.92 16.09 12.15
N ALA A 94 4.79 15.35 11.44
CA ALA A 94 6.23 15.30 11.66
C ALA A 94 7.04 16.16 10.67
N SER A 95 6.37 16.86 9.74
CA SER A 95 7.02 17.82 8.84
C SER A 95 7.07 19.23 9.48
N PRO A 96 8.26 19.79 9.78
CA PRO A 96 8.43 21.22 9.97
C PRO A 96 8.25 22.02 8.67
#